data_AF-A0A961XFF5-F1
#
_entry.id   AF-A0A961XFF5-F1
#
_cell.length_a   1.000
_cell.length_b   1.000
_cell.length_c   1.000
_cell.angle_alpha   90.00
_cell.angle_beta   90.00
_cell.angle_gamma   90.00
#
_symmetry.space_group_name_H-M   'P 1'
#
loop_
_entity.id
_entity.type
_entity.pdbx_description
1 polymer ?
#
loop_
_entity_poly.entity_id
_entity_poly.type
_entity_poly.pdbx_seq_one_letter_code
_entity_poly.pdbx_strand_id
1 'polypeptide(L)'
;MVLPSLQRTAPLGFYAKGCLAGGVAIPVDGPAWQVIHLSRNRRWGTPEMIALIERLAREAKAKDGWNGLLVGDISQPRGGPMLTGHASHQIGLDADIWLTPMPAHNMGYQEREVVPEASVLKKDMLHVDARKWTKAHARLIVRAASYPEVERVFVHPGIKKKLCDTLEGSDRSVLNKIRPIYGHHYHFHIRMKCPPGSAGCEDQVDPPADSGCGKPLTQWLDKVRPRPVVKPTKPVKVAKPKHLMLSALPDACVAVLKAPAVANMAAAEFSNGIETNAEIPVTAYAAEQPAQASLIAASDDFSLFVPDLRNIPEPEMRPAAQ
;
A
#
# COMPACT_ATOMS: atom_id res chain seq x y z
N MET A 1 19.32 2.68 5.58
CA MET A 1 18.09 2.11 4.95
C MET A 1 18.17 2.29 3.44
N VAL A 2 17.61 1.40 2.62
CA VAL A 2 17.56 1.61 1.15
C VAL A 2 16.63 2.79 0.84
N LEU A 3 17.09 3.71 -0.01
CA LEU A 3 16.40 4.93 -0.41
C LEU A 3 16.03 4.91 -1.91
N PRO A 4 15.02 5.70 -2.33
CA PRO A 4 14.63 5.81 -3.73
C PRO A 4 15.78 6.37 -4.58
N SER A 5 15.71 6.14 -5.90
CA SER A 5 16.66 6.76 -6.83
C SER A 5 16.43 8.27 -6.90
N LEU A 6 17.51 9.05 -7.10
CA LEU A 6 17.47 10.51 -7.30
C LEU A 6 16.82 10.93 -8.63
N GLN A 7 16.41 9.97 -9.45
CA GLN A 7 15.78 10.23 -10.74
C GLN A 7 14.40 10.88 -10.55
N ARG A 8 13.89 11.53 -11.61
CA ARG A 8 12.50 11.95 -11.67
C ARG A 8 11.57 10.76 -11.47
N THR A 9 10.46 10.98 -10.77
CA THR A 9 9.45 9.93 -10.54
C THR A 9 8.96 9.35 -11.87
N ALA A 10 9.04 8.02 -12.00
CA ALA A 10 8.46 7.30 -13.13
C ALA A 10 8.04 5.88 -12.71
N PRO A 11 6.75 5.51 -12.88
CA PRO A 11 6.32 4.12 -12.84
C PRO A 11 6.76 3.43 -14.15
N LEU A 12 7.55 2.35 -14.05
CA LEU A 12 8.18 1.72 -15.20
C LEU A 12 7.82 0.23 -15.26
N GLY A 13 7.26 -0.20 -16.40
CA GLY A 13 6.77 -1.55 -16.64
C GLY A 13 5.34 -1.77 -16.17
N PHE A 14 5.02 -3.02 -15.89
CA PHE A 14 3.70 -3.45 -15.42
C PHE A 14 3.67 -3.56 -13.89
N TYR A 15 2.48 -3.47 -13.29
CA TYR A 15 2.27 -3.49 -11.84
C TYR A 15 2.96 -4.65 -11.08
N ALA A 16 3.14 -5.80 -11.74
CA ALA A 16 3.80 -7.00 -11.22
C ALA A 16 5.10 -7.38 -11.97
N LYS A 17 5.63 -6.47 -12.78
CA LYS A 17 6.82 -6.68 -13.60
C LYS A 17 7.41 -5.31 -13.97
N GLY A 18 7.95 -4.63 -12.97
CA GLY A 18 8.39 -3.25 -13.14
C GLY A 18 9.27 -2.75 -12.01
N CYS A 19 9.46 -1.43 -11.97
CA CYS A 19 10.20 -0.71 -10.95
C CYS A 19 9.66 0.72 -10.82
N LEU A 20 10.14 1.43 -9.79
CA LEU A 20 9.80 2.82 -9.52
C LEU A 20 11.08 3.66 -9.48
N ALA A 21 11.21 4.60 -10.40
CA ALA A 21 12.20 5.68 -10.28
C ALA A 21 11.64 6.79 -9.40
N GLY A 22 12.49 7.47 -8.62
CA GLY A 22 12.10 8.69 -7.91
C GLY A 22 10.90 8.54 -6.98
N GLY A 23 10.77 7.41 -6.28
CA GLY A 23 9.65 7.17 -5.38
C GLY A 23 9.61 8.17 -4.22
N VAL A 24 8.41 8.59 -3.85
CA VAL A 24 8.14 9.48 -2.72
C VAL A 24 7.51 8.68 -1.60
N ALA A 25 7.90 8.95 -0.36
CA ALA A 25 7.28 8.31 0.79
C ALA A 25 6.03 9.06 1.26
N ILE A 26 4.98 8.34 1.64
CA ILE A 26 3.93 8.89 2.50
C ILE A 26 4.48 9.11 3.91
N PRO A 27 4.26 10.26 4.57
CA PRO A 27 4.63 10.44 5.97
C PRO A 27 4.08 9.32 6.85
N VAL A 28 4.87 8.89 7.84
CA VAL A 28 4.49 7.79 8.76
C VAL A 28 3.20 8.11 9.52
N ASP A 29 2.97 9.39 9.76
CA ASP A 29 1.79 9.94 10.42
C ASP A 29 1.19 11.08 9.61
N GLY A 30 -0.13 11.17 9.67
CA GLY A 30 -0.85 12.34 9.20
C GLY A 30 -2.19 12.51 9.90
N PRO A 31 -2.94 13.58 9.61
CA PRO A 31 -4.15 13.95 10.33
C PRO A 31 -5.29 12.89 10.29
N ALA A 32 -5.21 11.96 9.35
CA ALA A 32 -6.20 10.90 9.16
C ALA A 32 -5.58 9.57 8.66
N TRP A 33 -4.28 9.35 8.88
CA TRP A 33 -3.65 8.06 8.57
C TRP A 33 -2.44 7.78 9.45
N GLN A 34 -2.11 6.49 9.55
CA GLN A 34 -0.87 5.99 10.13
C GLN A 34 -0.35 4.83 9.31
N VAL A 35 0.95 4.85 9.00
CA VAL A 35 1.63 3.77 8.29
C VAL A 35 2.01 2.66 9.25
N ILE A 36 1.77 1.41 8.86
CA ILE A 36 2.08 0.21 9.66
C ILE A 36 3.16 -0.64 8.99
N HIS A 37 3.76 -1.56 9.73
CA HIS A 37 4.88 -2.40 9.26
C HIS A 37 6.06 -1.60 8.66
N LEU A 38 6.50 -0.56 9.37
CA LEU A 38 7.56 0.36 8.96
C LEU A 38 8.87 -0.38 8.64
N SER A 39 9.16 -1.44 9.40
CA SER A 39 10.35 -2.28 9.21
C SER A 39 10.48 -2.85 7.78
N ARG A 40 9.36 -2.99 7.05
CA ARG A 40 9.35 -3.50 5.67
C ARG A 40 9.89 -2.50 4.66
N ASN A 41 9.93 -1.22 4.99
CA ASN A 41 10.34 -0.12 4.10
C ASN A 41 9.54 -0.09 2.78
N ARG A 42 8.20 -0.15 2.87
CA ARG A 42 7.28 -0.29 1.71
C ARG A 42 6.31 0.87 1.51
N ARG A 43 6.57 2.03 2.10
CA ARG A 43 5.66 3.21 2.06
C ARG A 43 5.93 4.16 0.88
N TRP A 44 6.47 3.64 -0.21
CA TRP A 44 6.97 4.44 -1.34
C TRP A 44 6.02 4.34 -2.53
N GLY A 45 5.70 5.45 -3.16
CA GLY A 45 4.83 5.49 -4.33
C GLY A 45 5.16 6.63 -5.28
N THR A 46 4.36 6.75 -6.33
CA THR A 46 4.31 7.97 -7.13
C THR A 46 3.67 9.11 -6.32
N PRO A 47 3.97 10.39 -6.61
CA PRO A 47 3.30 11.52 -5.97
C PRO A 47 1.78 11.43 -6.03
N GLU A 48 1.24 10.96 -7.16
CA GLU A 48 -0.19 10.77 -7.40
C GLU A 48 -0.79 9.71 -6.46
N MET A 49 -0.08 8.59 -6.25
CA MET A 49 -0.51 7.57 -5.30
C MET A 49 -0.50 8.09 -3.86
N ILE A 50 0.56 8.80 -3.46
CA ILE A 50 0.62 9.37 -2.11
C ILE A 50 -0.52 10.38 -1.91
N ALA A 51 -0.75 11.28 -2.86
CA ALA A 51 -1.84 12.24 -2.81
C ALA A 51 -3.22 11.56 -2.75
N LEU A 52 -3.41 10.44 -3.47
CA LEU A 52 -4.64 9.68 -3.45
C LEU A 52 -4.92 9.07 -2.07
N ILE A 53 -3.90 8.47 -1.43
CA ILE A 53 -4.02 7.88 -0.09
C ILE A 53 -4.37 8.96 0.93
N GLU A 54 -3.66 10.08 0.91
CA GLU A 54 -3.93 11.19 1.83
C GLU A 54 -5.34 11.77 1.64
N ARG A 55 -5.79 11.92 0.38
CA ARG A 55 -7.16 12.34 0.05
C ARG A 55 -8.18 11.34 0.58
N LEU A 56 -7.98 10.05 0.33
CA LEU A 56 -8.85 8.99 0.84
C LEU A 56 -8.96 9.04 2.36
N ALA A 57 -7.83 9.24 3.06
CA ALA A 57 -7.79 9.32 4.51
C ALA A 57 -8.64 10.47 5.05
N ARG A 58 -8.42 11.69 4.55
CA ARG A 58 -9.15 12.88 4.97
C ARG A 58 -10.64 12.75 4.66
N GLU A 59 -11.00 12.28 3.48
CA GLU A 59 -12.39 12.15 3.08
C GLU A 59 -13.12 11.02 3.80
N ALA A 60 -12.49 9.88 4.04
CA ALA A 60 -13.10 8.78 4.78
C ALA A 60 -13.40 9.17 6.22
N LYS A 61 -12.49 9.93 6.86
CA LYS A 61 -12.70 10.53 8.19
C LYS A 61 -13.85 11.52 8.19
N ALA A 62 -13.87 12.44 7.23
CA ALA A 62 -14.89 13.49 7.18
C ALA A 62 -16.28 12.98 6.77
N LYS A 63 -16.36 11.98 5.87
CA LYS A 63 -17.60 11.65 5.14
C LYS A 63 -18.07 10.21 5.32
N ASP A 64 -17.20 9.28 5.69
CA ASP A 64 -17.54 7.85 5.70
C ASP A 64 -17.68 7.25 7.10
N GLY A 65 -17.44 8.04 8.16
CA GLY A 65 -17.42 7.55 9.53
C GLY A 65 -16.27 6.58 9.77
N TRP A 66 -15.11 6.82 9.14
CA TRP A 66 -13.92 6.01 9.26
C TRP A 66 -12.77 6.82 9.88
N ASN A 67 -12.37 6.54 11.12
CA ASN A 67 -11.52 7.45 11.91
C ASN A 67 -10.16 7.83 11.27
N GLY A 68 -9.69 7.03 10.32
CA GLY A 68 -8.47 7.25 9.55
C GLY A 68 -7.99 5.94 8.95
N LEU A 69 -6.99 6.00 8.08
CA LEU A 69 -6.43 4.81 7.43
C LEU A 69 -5.29 4.23 8.23
N LEU A 70 -5.26 2.92 8.35
CA LEU A 70 -4.02 2.18 8.55
C LEU A 70 -3.49 1.80 7.16
N VAL A 71 -2.38 2.41 6.76
CA VAL A 71 -1.74 2.26 5.45
C VAL A 71 -0.61 1.25 5.58
N GLY A 72 -0.62 0.17 4.80
CA GLY A 72 0.54 -0.74 4.77
C GLY A 72 1.35 -0.60 3.50
N ASP A 73 1.51 -1.70 2.76
CA ASP A 73 2.44 -1.76 1.64
C ASP A 73 1.94 -0.89 0.47
N ILE A 74 2.86 -0.12 -0.14
CA ILE A 74 2.66 0.66 -1.37
C ILE A 74 3.66 0.19 -2.44
N SER A 75 4.95 0.36 -2.19
CA SER A 75 6.06 -0.18 -2.99
C SER A 75 7.36 -0.06 -2.20
N GLN A 76 8.36 -0.83 -2.60
CA GLN A 76 9.75 -0.64 -2.15
C GLN A 76 10.30 0.72 -2.66
N PRO A 77 11.40 1.25 -2.11
CA PRO A 77 11.94 2.57 -2.49
C PRO A 77 12.21 2.73 -3.98
N ARG A 78 12.59 1.63 -4.65
CA ARG A 78 12.86 1.57 -6.10
C ARG A 78 11.87 0.66 -6.83
N GLY A 79 10.75 0.35 -6.17
CA GLY A 79 9.78 -0.61 -6.67
C GLY A 79 10.35 -2.02 -6.79
N GLY A 80 9.91 -2.76 -7.81
CA GLY A 80 10.39 -4.10 -8.09
C GLY A 80 9.80 -5.20 -7.20
N PRO A 81 10.12 -6.47 -7.48
CA PRO A 81 9.53 -7.63 -6.81
C PRO A 81 9.80 -7.62 -5.31
N MET A 82 8.74 -7.86 -4.53
CA MET A 82 8.85 -7.99 -3.09
C MET A 82 9.28 -9.41 -2.70
N LEU A 83 10.11 -9.53 -1.66
CA LEU A 83 10.56 -10.83 -1.12
C LEU A 83 9.39 -11.65 -0.54
N THR A 84 8.34 -10.97 -0.09
CA THR A 84 7.19 -11.55 0.60
C THR A 84 5.91 -10.76 0.30
N GLY A 85 4.77 -11.43 0.38
CA GLY A 85 3.46 -10.81 0.23
C GLY A 85 3.01 -10.71 -1.22
N HIS A 86 3.06 -9.51 -1.78
CA HIS A 86 2.37 -9.15 -3.02
C HIS A 86 3.16 -9.53 -4.26
N ALA A 87 2.45 -9.97 -5.30
CA ALA A 87 3.03 -10.15 -6.63
C ALA A 87 3.19 -8.79 -7.36
N SER A 88 2.30 -7.83 -7.09
CA SER A 88 2.35 -6.47 -7.63
C SER A 88 3.09 -5.50 -6.68
N HIS A 89 2.68 -4.22 -6.60
CA HIS A 89 3.35 -3.19 -5.80
C HIS A 89 4.77 -2.86 -6.28
N GLN A 90 5.02 -3.05 -7.58
CA GLN A 90 6.36 -2.87 -8.14
C GLN A 90 6.62 -1.49 -8.73
N ILE A 91 5.58 -0.70 -9.03
CA ILE A 91 5.71 0.54 -9.81
C ILE A 91 5.17 1.79 -9.09
N GLY A 92 4.85 1.71 -7.78
CA GLY A 92 4.38 2.88 -7.02
C GLY A 92 2.94 3.32 -7.31
N LEU A 93 2.11 2.42 -7.86
CA LEU A 93 0.70 2.66 -8.22
C LEU A 93 -0.27 1.66 -7.55
N ASP A 94 0.22 0.92 -6.56
CA ASP A 94 -0.58 0.03 -5.72
C ASP A 94 -0.47 0.46 -4.25
N ALA A 95 -1.53 0.26 -3.46
CA ALA A 95 -1.50 0.52 -2.02
C ALA A 95 -2.50 -0.36 -1.27
N ASP A 96 -2.08 -0.91 -0.13
CA ASP A 96 -2.94 -1.68 0.76
C ASP A 96 -3.44 -0.86 1.94
N ILE A 97 -4.76 -0.86 2.11
CA ILE A 97 -5.47 -0.14 3.17
C ILE A 97 -6.18 -1.15 4.05
N TRP A 98 -5.89 -1.13 5.34
CA TRP A 98 -6.45 -2.08 6.29
C TRP A 98 -7.95 -1.81 6.49
N LEU A 99 -8.71 -2.88 6.64
CA LEU A 99 -10.12 -2.86 7.01
C LEU A 99 -10.31 -2.72 8.53
N THR A 100 -9.27 -2.28 9.23
CA THR A 100 -9.29 -1.87 10.63
C THR A 100 -9.13 -0.34 10.66
N PRO A 101 -10.07 0.41 11.27
CA PRO A 101 -9.93 1.86 11.40
C PRO A 101 -8.67 2.23 12.19
N MET A 102 -8.04 3.34 11.82
CA MET A 102 -6.96 3.93 12.61
C MET A 102 -7.43 4.20 14.05
N PRO A 103 -6.63 3.86 15.08
CA PRO A 103 -6.99 4.13 16.46
C PRO A 103 -7.03 5.65 16.75
N ALA A 104 -7.53 6.03 17.93
CA ALA A 104 -7.63 7.44 18.34
C ALA A 104 -6.29 8.02 18.85
N HIS A 105 -5.27 7.18 19.04
CA HIS A 105 -3.95 7.56 19.51
C HIS A 105 -2.89 7.34 18.43
N ASN A 106 -1.77 8.06 18.57
CA ASN A 106 -0.60 7.87 17.72
C ASN A 106 0.10 6.55 18.07
N MET A 107 0.17 5.63 17.11
CA MET A 107 0.77 4.31 17.35
C MET A 107 2.29 4.41 17.46
N GLY A 108 2.84 3.76 18.49
CA GLY A 108 4.29 3.58 18.61
C GLY A 108 4.84 2.62 17.54
N TYR A 109 6.16 2.57 17.39
CA TYR A 109 6.82 1.70 16.40
C TYR A 109 6.42 0.22 16.56
N GLN A 110 6.53 -0.33 17.76
CA GLN A 110 6.19 -1.75 18.02
C GLN A 110 4.72 -2.05 17.71
N GLU A 111 3.81 -1.13 18.04
CA GLU A 111 2.38 -1.30 17.78
C GLU A 111 2.08 -1.40 16.27
N ARG A 112 2.80 -0.62 15.45
CA ARG A 112 2.72 -0.66 13.98
C ARG A 112 3.22 -1.97 13.38
N GLU A 113 4.17 -2.63 14.02
CA GLU A 113 4.73 -3.89 13.51
C GLU A 113 3.80 -5.08 13.75
N VAL A 114 2.97 -5.02 14.79
CA VAL A 114 2.14 -6.15 15.26
C VAL A 114 0.64 -5.97 15.00
N VAL A 115 0.26 -5.08 14.09
CA VAL A 115 -1.14 -4.87 13.71
C VAL A 115 -1.75 -6.17 13.19
N PRO A 116 -2.84 -6.67 13.78
CA PRO A 116 -3.40 -7.97 13.42
C PRO A 116 -4.04 -7.95 12.04
N GLU A 117 -3.91 -9.06 11.32
CA GLU A 117 -4.63 -9.37 10.08
C GLU A 117 -6.11 -9.73 10.37
N ALA A 118 -6.85 -8.78 10.93
CA ALA A 118 -8.21 -8.97 11.43
C ALA A 118 -9.23 -9.17 10.30
N SER A 119 -9.45 -10.43 9.89
CA SER A 119 -10.41 -10.76 8.84
C SER A 119 -11.83 -10.27 9.18
N VAL A 120 -12.49 -9.61 8.22
CA VAL A 120 -13.90 -9.19 8.29
C VAL A 120 -14.87 -10.29 7.85
N LEU A 121 -14.38 -11.49 7.55
CA LEU A 121 -15.19 -12.62 7.07
C LEU A 121 -15.51 -13.63 8.17
N LYS A 122 -16.58 -14.40 7.94
CA LYS A 122 -16.86 -15.63 8.67
C LYS A 122 -15.89 -16.74 8.25
N LYS A 123 -15.87 -17.83 9.03
CA LYS A 123 -15.06 -19.04 8.74
C LYS A 123 -15.40 -19.69 7.40
N ASP A 124 -16.60 -19.45 6.86
CA ASP A 124 -17.00 -19.97 5.56
C ASP A 124 -16.34 -19.24 4.38
N MET A 125 -15.69 -18.09 4.61
CA MET A 125 -15.10 -17.20 3.59
C MET A 125 -16.09 -16.66 2.54
N LEU A 126 -17.36 -17.03 2.61
CA LEU A 126 -18.39 -16.62 1.65
C LEU A 126 -19.14 -15.37 2.12
N HIS A 127 -19.17 -15.13 3.43
CA HIS A 127 -19.93 -14.05 4.04
C HIS A 127 -19.07 -13.19 4.96
N VAL A 128 -19.36 -11.88 4.96
CA VAL A 128 -18.83 -10.99 6.00
C VAL A 128 -19.38 -11.37 7.37
N ASP A 129 -18.57 -11.21 8.42
CA ASP A 129 -19.02 -11.31 9.80
C ASP A 129 -19.71 -10.00 10.19
N ALA A 130 -21.03 -10.05 10.43
CA ALA A 130 -21.83 -8.89 10.78
C ALA A 130 -21.41 -8.21 12.10
N ARG A 131 -20.64 -8.91 12.95
CA ARG A 131 -20.08 -8.33 14.18
C ARG A 131 -18.85 -7.44 13.92
N LYS A 132 -18.23 -7.59 12.75
CA LYS A 132 -17.02 -6.85 12.34
C LYS A 132 -17.32 -5.84 11.23
N TRP A 133 -18.15 -6.24 10.26
CA TRP A 133 -18.48 -5.44 9.09
C TRP A 133 -19.50 -4.36 9.40
N THR A 134 -19.18 -3.12 9.04
CA THR A 134 -20.08 -1.95 9.21
C THR A 134 -20.34 -1.27 7.86
N LYS A 135 -21.34 -0.37 7.80
CA LYS A 135 -21.56 0.46 6.61
C LYS A 135 -20.34 1.34 6.27
N ALA A 136 -19.52 1.70 7.25
CA ALA A 136 -18.32 2.50 7.04
C ALA A 136 -17.27 1.75 6.19
N HIS A 137 -17.16 0.42 6.35
CA HIS A 137 -16.29 -0.40 5.48
C HIS A 137 -16.73 -0.31 4.01
N ALA A 138 -18.04 -0.41 3.76
CA ALA A 138 -18.58 -0.30 2.41
C ALA A 138 -18.32 1.09 1.81
N ARG A 139 -18.57 2.15 2.57
CA ARG A 139 -18.33 3.54 2.13
C ARG A 139 -16.86 3.79 1.82
N LEU A 140 -15.93 3.32 2.66
CA LEU A 140 -14.49 3.46 2.42
C LEU A 140 -14.07 2.84 1.08
N ILE A 141 -14.51 1.59 0.81
CA ILE A 141 -14.17 0.88 -0.43
C ILE A 141 -14.82 1.58 -1.65
N VAL A 142 -16.07 2.00 -1.52
CA VAL A 142 -16.79 2.73 -2.58
C VAL A 142 -16.11 4.07 -2.87
N ARG A 143 -15.70 4.82 -1.84
CA ARG A 143 -14.96 6.07 -1.98
C ARG A 143 -13.66 5.86 -2.73
N ALA A 144 -12.85 4.90 -2.32
CA ALA A 144 -11.61 4.56 -3.01
C ALA A 144 -11.86 4.22 -4.49
N ALA A 145 -12.91 3.44 -4.80
CA ALA A 145 -13.25 3.08 -6.18
C ALA A 145 -13.85 4.26 -7.00
N SER A 146 -14.44 5.25 -6.35
CA SER A 146 -15.09 6.41 -7.01
C SER A 146 -14.09 7.37 -7.66
N TYR A 147 -12.85 7.34 -7.20
CA TYR A 147 -11.75 8.15 -7.71
C TYR A 147 -11.44 7.82 -9.18
N PRO A 148 -11.37 8.83 -10.08
CA PRO A 148 -11.17 8.60 -11.51
C PRO A 148 -9.79 7.99 -11.83
N GLU A 149 -8.81 8.26 -10.97
CA GLU A 149 -7.44 7.77 -11.08
C GLU A 149 -7.33 6.30 -10.64
N VAL A 150 -8.28 5.82 -9.82
CA VAL A 150 -8.35 4.41 -9.41
C VAL A 150 -8.94 3.58 -10.52
N GLU A 151 -8.20 2.56 -10.93
CA GLU A 151 -8.63 1.61 -11.94
C GLU A 151 -9.31 0.39 -11.31
N ARG A 152 -8.72 -0.16 -10.25
CA ARG A 152 -9.23 -1.33 -9.55
C ARG A 152 -9.09 -1.20 -8.04
N VAL A 153 -10.07 -1.75 -7.33
CA VAL A 153 -9.98 -2.02 -5.90
C VAL A 153 -10.14 -3.52 -5.70
N PHE A 154 -9.10 -4.21 -5.24
CA PHE A 154 -9.18 -5.64 -4.99
C PHE A 154 -9.61 -5.95 -3.56
N VAL A 155 -10.58 -6.84 -3.45
CA VAL A 155 -11.16 -7.30 -2.18
C VAL A 155 -11.42 -8.81 -2.24
N HIS A 156 -11.60 -9.44 -1.08
CA HIS A 156 -12.06 -10.83 -1.05
C HIS A 156 -13.43 -11.00 -1.72
N PRO A 157 -13.74 -12.13 -2.40
CA PRO A 157 -15.05 -12.39 -2.99
C PRO A 157 -16.23 -12.22 -2.04
N GLY A 158 -16.10 -12.64 -0.77
CA GLY A 158 -17.14 -12.45 0.24
C GLY A 158 -17.45 -10.98 0.54
N ILE A 159 -16.46 -10.10 0.47
CA ILE A 159 -16.63 -8.64 0.58
C ILE A 159 -17.34 -8.12 -0.67
N LYS A 160 -16.86 -8.49 -1.86
CA LYS A 160 -17.49 -8.10 -3.13
C LYS A 160 -18.96 -8.52 -3.17
N LYS A 161 -19.28 -9.73 -2.71
CA LYS A 161 -20.66 -10.22 -2.57
C LYS A 161 -21.48 -9.33 -1.65
N LYS A 162 -20.97 -9.00 -0.45
CA LYS A 162 -21.67 -8.09 0.47
C LYS A 162 -21.98 -6.74 -0.17
N LEU A 163 -21.04 -6.17 -0.93
CA LEU A 163 -21.25 -4.91 -1.64
C LEU A 163 -22.31 -5.06 -2.75
N CYS A 164 -22.24 -6.12 -3.55
CA CYS A 164 -23.24 -6.41 -4.58
C CYS A 164 -24.67 -6.55 -4.01
N ASP A 165 -24.79 -7.21 -2.86
CA ASP A 165 -26.05 -7.48 -2.17
C ASP A 165 -26.66 -6.23 -1.51
N THR A 166 -25.86 -5.21 -1.19
CA THR A 166 -26.30 -4.11 -0.30
C THR A 166 -26.10 -2.69 -0.83
N LEU A 167 -25.27 -2.49 -1.86
CA LEU A 167 -25.15 -1.18 -2.49
C LEU A 167 -26.33 -0.93 -3.42
N GLU A 168 -26.85 0.30 -3.36
CA GLU A 168 -28.00 0.79 -4.10
C GLU A 168 -27.66 2.11 -4.82
N GLY A 169 -28.47 2.54 -5.77
CA GLY A 169 -28.33 3.84 -6.43
C GLY A 169 -26.95 4.07 -7.08
N SER A 170 -26.44 5.30 -6.92
CA SER A 170 -25.18 5.75 -7.52
C SER A 170 -23.95 4.99 -7.02
N ASP A 171 -23.98 4.42 -5.81
CA ASP A 171 -22.85 3.68 -5.23
C ASP A 171 -22.56 2.39 -6.00
N ARG A 172 -23.53 1.89 -6.78
CA ARG A 172 -23.34 0.71 -7.64
C ARG A 172 -22.48 1.00 -8.87
N SER A 173 -22.32 2.27 -9.25
CA SER A 173 -21.58 2.67 -10.46
C SER A 173 -20.10 2.28 -10.44
N VAL A 174 -19.52 2.13 -9.24
CA VAL A 174 -18.10 1.78 -9.05
C VAL A 174 -17.88 0.28 -8.92
N LEU A 175 -18.93 -0.53 -8.90
CA LEU A 175 -18.81 -1.97 -8.66
C LEU A 175 -17.92 -2.64 -9.74
N ASN A 176 -17.93 -2.18 -10.98
CA ASN A 176 -17.05 -2.74 -12.00
C ASN A 176 -15.55 -2.71 -11.62
N LYS A 177 -15.10 -1.61 -10.98
CA LYS A 177 -13.73 -1.44 -10.49
C LYS A 177 -13.41 -2.30 -9.25
N ILE A 178 -14.40 -2.68 -8.46
CA ILE A 178 -14.19 -3.52 -7.26
C ILE A 178 -14.08 -4.98 -7.68
N ARG A 179 -12.86 -5.53 -7.64
CA ARG A 179 -12.51 -6.85 -8.21
C ARG A 179 -12.27 -7.91 -7.12
N PRO A 180 -12.89 -9.09 -7.22
CA PRO A 180 -12.62 -10.20 -6.31
C PRO A 180 -11.24 -10.82 -6.56
N ILE A 181 -10.49 -11.12 -5.48
CA ILE A 181 -9.23 -11.88 -5.50
C ILE A 181 -9.03 -12.66 -4.17
N TYR A 182 -8.19 -13.70 -4.17
CA TYR A 182 -7.80 -14.42 -2.95
C TYR A 182 -7.17 -13.49 -1.90
N GLY A 183 -7.26 -13.82 -0.61
CA GLY A 183 -6.74 -12.97 0.48
C GLY A 183 -7.64 -11.76 0.72
N HIS A 184 -7.08 -10.55 0.86
CA HIS A 184 -7.81 -9.27 0.86
C HIS A 184 -9.08 -9.24 1.73
N HIS A 185 -9.03 -9.91 2.88
CA HIS A 185 -10.14 -10.02 3.83
C HIS A 185 -9.90 -9.24 5.12
N TYR A 186 -8.71 -8.67 5.30
CA TYR A 186 -8.36 -7.73 6.38
C TYR A 186 -7.80 -6.40 5.85
N HIS A 187 -7.58 -6.30 4.53
CA HIS A 187 -7.22 -5.09 3.80
C HIS A 187 -7.91 -5.13 2.43
N PHE A 188 -7.97 -3.99 1.77
CA PHE A 188 -8.24 -3.91 0.33
C PHE A 188 -7.05 -3.26 -0.37
N HIS A 189 -6.87 -3.63 -1.63
CA HIS A 189 -5.77 -3.16 -2.46
C HIS A 189 -6.31 -2.14 -3.45
N ILE A 190 -5.75 -0.94 -3.47
CA ILE A 190 -6.02 0.09 -4.49
C ILE A 190 -4.99 -0.04 -5.60
N ARG A 191 -5.43 0.01 -6.85
CA ARG A 191 -4.57 0.17 -8.03
C ARG A 191 -5.02 1.38 -8.84
N MET A 192 -4.07 2.27 -9.11
CA MET A 192 -4.26 3.41 -9.99
C MET A 192 -3.97 3.04 -11.45
N LYS A 193 -4.53 3.82 -12.38
CA LYS A 193 -4.12 3.81 -13.79
C LYS A 193 -2.68 4.33 -13.92
N CYS A 194 -2.03 4.03 -15.04
CA CYS A 194 -0.83 4.75 -15.42
C CYS A 194 -1.13 6.25 -15.54
N PRO A 195 -0.38 7.16 -14.87
CA PRO A 195 -0.62 8.59 -14.98
C PRO A 195 -0.43 9.06 -16.43
N PRO A 196 -1.26 10.01 -16.93
CA PRO A 196 -1.15 10.52 -18.29
C PRO A 196 0.28 10.97 -18.63
N GLY A 197 0.81 10.53 -19.78
CA GLY A 197 2.15 10.89 -20.22
C GLY A 197 3.30 10.13 -19.55
N SER A 198 3.02 9.16 -18.67
CA SER A 198 4.05 8.30 -18.06
C SER A 198 4.64 7.33 -19.09
N ALA A 199 5.68 7.76 -19.80
CA ALA A 199 6.40 6.90 -20.73
C ALA A 199 6.98 5.67 -20.01
N GLY A 200 6.71 4.49 -20.56
CA GLY A 200 7.20 3.21 -20.01
C GLY A 200 6.31 2.60 -18.93
N CYS A 201 5.20 3.23 -18.53
CA CYS A 201 4.18 2.60 -17.70
C CYS A 201 3.24 1.76 -18.57
N GLU A 202 3.09 0.47 -18.26
CA GLU A 202 2.22 -0.45 -18.99
C GLU A 202 0.88 -0.58 -18.26
N ASP A 203 -0.19 -0.11 -18.89
CA ASP A 203 -1.53 -0.21 -18.33
C ASP A 203 -2.11 -1.63 -18.47
N GLN A 204 -3.11 -1.94 -17.67
CA GLN A 204 -3.91 -3.16 -17.80
C GLN A 204 -5.20 -2.88 -18.59
N VAL A 205 -5.86 -3.94 -19.04
CA VAL A 205 -7.16 -3.81 -19.72
C VAL A 205 -8.17 -3.18 -18.76
N ASP A 206 -9.04 -2.28 -19.23
CA ASP A 206 -10.08 -1.69 -18.38
C ASP A 206 -10.99 -2.77 -17.75
N PRO A 207 -11.54 -2.54 -16.55
CA PRO A 207 -12.58 -3.40 -15.99
C PRO A 207 -13.80 -3.52 -16.94
N PRO A 208 -14.52 -4.65 -16.93
CA PRO A 208 -15.77 -4.79 -17.69
C PRO A 208 -16.76 -3.67 -17.35
N ALA A 209 -17.65 -3.31 -18.28
CA ALA A 209 -18.66 -2.28 -18.03
C ALA A 209 -19.71 -2.72 -16.98
N ASP A 210 -19.91 -4.02 -16.78
CA ASP A 210 -20.86 -4.54 -15.82
C ASP A 210 -20.33 -4.53 -14.38
N SER A 211 -21.23 -4.57 -13.40
CA SER A 211 -20.91 -4.53 -11.97
C SER A 211 -20.01 -5.68 -11.48
N GLY A 212 -19.87 -6.75 -12.25
CA GLY A 212 -19.15 -7.96 -11.89
C GLY A 212 -19.85 -8.81 -10.83
N CYS A 213 -21.11 -8.51 -10.48
CA CYS A 213 -21.87 -9.18 -9.44
C CYS A 213 -22.53 -10.50 -9.87
N GLY A 214 -22.53 -10.81 -11.16
CA GLY A 214 -23.15 -12.02 -11.72
C GLY A 214 -22.22 -13.25 -11.70
N LYS A 215 -22.26 -14.02 -12.79
CA LYS A 215 -21.50 -15.27 -12.97
C LYS A 215 -20.01 -15.19 -12.58
N PRO A 216 -19.25 -14.12 -12.91
CA PRO A 216 -17.85 -14.01 -12.50
C PRO A 216 -17.67 -14.06 -10.98
N LEU A 217 -18.54 -13.42 -10.20
CA LEU A 217 -18.47 -13.44 -8.74
C LEU A 217 -18.84 -14.83 -8.18
N THR A 218 -19.85 -15.50 -8.73
CA THR A 218 -20.21 -16.87 -8.33
C THR A 218 -19.02 -17.82 -8.49
N GLN A 219 -18.33 -17.75 -9.63
CA GLN A 219 -17.12 -18.55 -9.87
C GLN A 219 -16.00 -18.25 -8.85
N TRP A 220 -15.86 -17.00 -8.41
CA TRP A 220 -14.92 -16.63 -7.36
C TRP A 220 -15.31 -17.19 -5.99
N LEU A 221 -16.60 -17.16 -5.64
CA LEU A 221 -17.10 -17.72 -4.39
C LEU A 221 -16.86 -19.24 -4.30
N ASP A 222 -17.02 -19.97 -5.41
CA ASP A 222 -16.75 -21.41 -5.44
C ASP A 222 -15.25 -21.75 -5.34
N LYS A 223 -14.38 -20.82 -5.76
CA LYS A 223 -12.92 -20.93 -5.63
C LYS A 223 -12.43 -20.72 -4.21
N VAL A 224 -13.03 -19.79 -3.46
CA VAL A 224 -12.62 -19.44 -2.09
C VAL A 224 -13.35 -20.22 -1.01
N ARG A 225 -14.39 -20.98 -1.38
CA ARG A 225 -15.10 -21.87 -0.46
C ARG A 225 -14.09 -22.83 0.19
N PRO A 226 -14.00 -22.86 1.54
CA PRO A 226 -13.16 -23.82 2.25
C PRO A 226 -13.52 -25.24 1.85
N ARG A 227 -12.51 -26.04 1.50
CA ARG A 227 -12.66 -27.46 1.18
C ARG A 227 -12.08 -28.30 2.32
N PRO A 228 -12.67 -29.47 2.63
CA PRO A 228 -12.05 -30.41 3.54
C PRO A 228 -10.62 -30.71 3.11
N VAL A 229 -9.70 -30.79 4.06
CA VAL A 229 -8.31 -31.13 3.78
C VAL A 229 -8.28 -32.59 3.31
N VAL A 230 -8.07 -32.81 2.00
CA VAL A 230 -7.85 -34.14 1.44
C VAL A 230 -6.36 -34.43 1.51
N LYS A 231 -5.96 -35.49 2.24
CA LYS A 231 -4.57 -35.94 2.26
C LYS A 231 -4.17 -36.33 0.83
N PRO A 232 -3.06 -35.80 0.29
CA PRO A 232 -2.60 -36.19 -1.04
C PRO A 232 -2.34 -37.70 -1.07
N THR A 233 -2.95 -38.40 -2.01
CA THR A 233 -2.73 -39.85 -2.21
C THR A 233 -1.41 -40.16 -2.93
N LYS A 234 -0.72 -39.14 -3.45
CA LYS A 234 0.59 -39.25 -4.09
C LYS A 234 1.50 -38.10 -3.63
N PRO A 235 2.83 -38.30 -3.58
CA PRO A 235 3.78 -37.23 -3.37
C PRO A 235 3.58 -36.15 -4.43
N VAL A 236 3.19 -34.95 -4.02
CA VAL A 236 3.11 -33.80 -4.92
C VAL A 236 4.53 -33.34 -5.19
N LYS A 237 4.97 -33.35 -6.46
CA LYS A 237 6.23 -32.69 -6.84
C LYS A 237 6.10 -31.21 -6.49
N VAL A 238 6.81 -30.77 -5.45
CA VAL A 238 6.89 -29.35 -5.09
C VAL A 238 7.70 -28.65 -6.18
N ALA A 239 7.02 -27.92 -7.06
CA ALA A 239 7.70 -27.06 -8.02
C ALA A 239 8.44 -25.97 -7.24
N LYS A 240 9.72 -25.77 -7.52
CA LYS A 240 10.47 -24.66 -6.92
C LYS A 240 9.84 -23.34 -7.37
N PRO A 241 9.64 -22.37 -6.46
CA PRO A 241 9.10 -21.06 -6.84
C PRO A 241 10.05 -20.39 -7.84
N LYS A 242 9.51 -19.94 -8.97
CA LYS A 242 10.25 -19.14 -9.94
C LYS A 242 10.26 -17.70 -9.45
N HIS A 243 11.41 -17.25 -8.96
CA HIS A 243 11.60 -15.84 -8.60
C HIS A 243 11.71 -14.99 -9.86
N LEU A 244 11.11 -13.80 -9.85
CA LEU A 244 11.27 -12.85 -10.95
C LEU A 244 12.69 -12.29 -10.92
N MET A 245 13.43 -12.51 -12.00
CA MET A 245 14.82 -12.05 -12.14
C MET A 245 14.84 -10.64 -12.74
N LEU A 246 15.90 -9.88 -12.46
CA LEU A 246 16.10 -8.55 -13.06
C LEU A 246 16.12 -8.59 -14.60
N SER A 247 16.63 -9.68 -15.19
CA SER A 247 16.61 -9.92 -16.65
C SER A 247 15.21 -10.10 -17.24
N ALA A 248 14.20 -10.32 -16.39
CA ALA A 248 12.81 -10.38 -16.79
C ALA A 248 12.07 -9.06 -16.53
N LEU A 249 12.74 -8.00 -16.05
CA LEU A 249 12.16 -6.67 -15.87
C LEU A 249 12.51 -5.75 -17.05
N PRO A 250 11.81 -4.62 -17.24
CA PRO A 250 12.22 -3.62 -18.23
C PRO A 250 13.69 -3.18 -18.02
N ASP A 251 14.42 -2.90 -19.10
CA ASP A 251 15.82 -2.47 -19.03
C ASP A 251 16.01 -1.20 -18.18
N ALA A 252 15.01 -0.32 -18.19
CA ALA A 252 14.96 0.87 -17.34
C ALA A 252 15.13 0.53 -15.85
N CYS A 253 14.70 -0.66 -15.40
CA CYS A 253 14.85 -1.10 -14.02
C CYS A 253 16.29 -1.39 -13.63
N VAL A 254 17.15 -1.78 -14.58
CA VAL A 254 18.59 -1.88 -14.33
C VAL A 254 19.18 -0.48 -14.09
N ALA A 255 18.74 0.52 -14.86
CA ALA A 255 19.16 1.91 -14.66
C ALA A 255 18.67 2.46 -13.31
N VAL A 256 17.41 2.21 -12.95
CA VAL A 256 16.86 2.59 -11.65
C VAL A 256 17.63 1.94 -10.51
N LEU A 257 17.96 0.65 -10.61
CA LEU A 257 18.71 -0.05 -9.57
C LEU A 257 20.10 0.55 -9.36
N LYS A 258 20.77 0.99 -10.43
CA LYS A 258 22.13 1.54 -10.41
C LYS A 258 22.21 3.04 -10.12
N ALA A 259 21.10 3.77 -10.18
CA ALA A 259 21.09 5.21 -10.01
C ALA A 259 21.50 5.63 -8.57
N PRO A 260 22.11 6.82 -8.38
CA PRO A 260 22.33 7.39 -7.05
C PRO A 260 21.03 7.45 -6.24
N ALA A 261 21.14 7.26 -4.93
CA ALA A 261 20.00 7.47 -4.04
C ALA A 261 19.84 8.95 -3.71
N VAL A 262 18.65 9.35 -3.28
CA VAL A 262 18.46 10.64 -2.59
C VAL A 262 19.32 10.70 -1.32
N ALA A 263 19.71 11.92 -0.91
CA ALA A 263 20.68 12.13 0.15
C ALA A 263 20.20 11.63 1.53
N ASN A 264 18.90 11.76 1.84
CA ASN A 264 18.33 11.36 3.12
C ASN A 264 16.80 11.13 3.02
N MET A 265 16.19 10.66 4.12
CA MET A 265 14.76 10.37 4.20
C MET A 265 13.88 11.62 4.01
N ALA A 266 14.29 12.76 4.56
CA ALA A 266 13.53 14.01 4.46
C ALA A 266 13.40 14.48 3.01
N ALA A 267 14.48 14.40 2.23
CA ALA A 267 14.44 14.64 0.79
C ALA A 267 13.45 13.71 0.09
N ALA A 268 13.34 12.46 0.53
CA ALA A 268 12.45 11.45 -0.03
C ALA A 268 10.96 11.62 0.36
N GLU A 269 10.69 12.29 1.48
CA GLU A 269 9.34 12.58 1.99
C GLU A 269 8.78 13.92 1.46
N PHE A 270 9.64 14.91 1.24
CA PHE A 270 9.19 16.30 1.05
C PHE A 270 9.70 16.95 -0.24
N SER A 271 10.71 16.40 -0.92
CA SER A 271 11.14 16.93 -2.22
C SER A 271 10.39 16.25 -3.36
N ASN A 272 9.90 17.04 -4.32
CA ASN A 272 9.32 16.53 -5.57
C ASN A 272 10.43 16.09 -6.57
N GLY A 273 11.54 15.52 -6.09
CA GLY A 273 12.69 15.17 -6.93
C GLY A 273 13.41 16.38 -7.53
N ILE A 274 13.25 17.56 -6.93
CA ILE A 274 14.02 18.77 -7.26
C ILE A 274 14.74 19.18 -5.98
N GLU A 275 16.06 19.38 -6.09
CA GLU A 275 16.90 19.93 -5.03
C GLU A 275 16.25 21.20 -4.47
N THR A 276 15.77 21.12 -3.24
CA THR A 276 15.29 22.29 -2.50
C THR A 276 16.17 22.43 -1.26
N ASN A 277 17.00 23.48 -1.27
CA ASN A 277 17.80 23.96 -0.13
C ASN A 277 16.93 24.60 0.97
N ALA A 278 15.76 24.03 1.26
CA ALA A 278 14.89 24.50 2.33
C ALA A 278 15.14 23.63 3.57
N GLU A 279 15.29 24.26 4.74
CA GLU A 279 15.34 23.56 6.02
C GLU A 279 13.98 22.90 6.28
N ILE A 280 13.89 21.60 6.05
CA ILE A 280 12.67 20.80 6.25
C ILE A 280 12.72 20.15 7.64
N PRO A 281 11.63 20.22 8.44
CA PRO A 281 11.60 19.62 9.77
C PRO A 281 11.88 18.11 9.71
N VAL A 282 12.87 17.71 10.51
CA VAL A 282 13.42 16.35 10.65
C VAL A 282 12.33 15.44 11.24
N THR A 283 11.79 14.51 10.45
CA THR A 283 10.99 13.40 10.98
C THR A 283 11.86 12.52 11.87
N ALA A 284 11.29 11.86 12.88
CA ALA A 284 12.00 11.15 13.96
C ALA A 284 13.05 10.09 13.53
N TYR A 285 13.17 9.79 12.24
CA TYR A 285 14.19 8.91 11.66
C TYR A 285 15.40 9.63 11.07
N ALA A 286 15.37 10.97 10.98
CA ALA A 286 16.42 11.78 10.35
C ALA A 286 17.48 12.31 11.34
N ALA A 287 17.43 11.92 12.61
CA ALA A 287 18.55 12.14 13.53
C ALA A 287 19.62 11.03 13.39
N GLU A 288 20.26 10.94 12.22
CA GLU A 288 21.62 10.40 12.20
C GLU A 288 22.53 11.50 12.75
N GLN A 289 22.94 11.41 14.02
CA GLN A 289 24.04 12.22 14.51
C GLN A 289 25.30 11.89 13.68
N PRO A 290 26.12 12.88 13.30
CA PRO A 290 27.40 12.60 12.67
C PRO A 290 28.22 11.76 13.65
N ALA A 291 28.55 10.54 13.25
CA ALA A 291 29.40 9.66 14.04
C ALA A 291 30.75 10.36 14.27
N GLN A 292 30.97 10.87 15.48
CA GLN A 292 32.32 11.21 15.93
C GLN A 292 33.08 9.90 16.01
N ALA A 293 34.13 9.79 15.20
CA ALA A 293 35.07 8.68 15.26
C ALA A 293 35.69 8.64 16.66
N SER A 294 35.15 7.78 17.52
CA SER A 294 35.71 7.46 18.83
C SER A 294 35.37 6.01 19.12
N LEU A 295 36.41 5.23 19.39
CA LEU A 295 36.42 3.80 19.64
C LEU A 295 35.39 3.43 20.72
N ILE A 296 34.45 2.53 20.43
CA ILE A 296 33.58 1.94 21.46
C ILE A 296 33.61 0.41 21.33
N ALA A 297 34.02 -0.22 22.44
CA ALA A 297 33.94 -1.64 22.68
C ALA A 297 32.47 -2.10 22.73
N ALA A 298 32.21 -3.31 22.22
CA ALA A 298 30.87 -3.89 22.16
C ALA A 298 30.22 -3.99 23.56
N SER A 299 29.05 -3.37 23.72
CA SER A 299 28.12 -3.64 24.81
C SER A 299 26.73 -3.91 24.23
N ASP A 300 26.13 -5.04 24.59
CA ASP A 300 24.86 -5.55 24.06
C ASP A 300 23.59 -4.89 24.65
N ASP A 301 23.68 -3.64 25.13
CA ASP A 301 22.51 -2.91 25.62
C ASP A 301 22.06 -1.84 24.63
N PHE A 302 21.13 -2.23 23.75
CA PHE A 302 20.55 -1.38 22.71
C PHE A 302 19.54 -0.35 23.24
N SER A 303 19.19 -0.39 24.53
CA SER A 303 18.22 0.56 25.10
C SER A 303 18.75 1.99 25.24
N LEU A 304 20.07 2.19 25.10
CA LEU A 304 20.73 3.50 25.12
C LEU A 304 20.68 4.26 23.77
N PHE A 305 20.15 3.65 22.70
CA PHE A 305 20.07 4.24 21.36
C PHE A 305 18.66 4.69 20.92
N VAL A 306 17.70 4.73 21.84
CA VAL A 306 16.34 5.22 21.54
C VAL A 306 16.23 6.69 21.98
N PRO A 307 16.07 7.66 21.06
CA PRO A 307 15.82 9.04 21.43
C PRO A 307 14.47 9.16 22.16
N ASP A 308 14.38 10.07 23.13
CA ASP A 308 13.10 10.40 23.78
C ASP A 308 12.18 11.14 22.80
N LEU A 309 11.15 10.45 22.29
CA LEU A 309 10.25 10.92 21.23
C LEU A 309 9.08 11.79 21.75
N ARG A 310 9.19 12.39 22.94
CA ARG A 310 8.05 13.07 23.59
C ARG A 310 7.55 14.35 22.89
N ASN A 311 8.32 14.96 21.99
CA ASN A 311 7.90 16.16 21.25
C ASN A 311 8.29 16.06 19.77
N ILE A 312 7.43 15.46 18.95
CA ILE A 312 7.52 15.51 17.48
C ILE A 312 6.58 16.63 16.99
N PRO A 313 7.07 17.65 16.26
CA PRO A 313 6.20 18.66 15.65
C PRO A 313 5.20 18.02 14.70
N GLU A 314 3.94 18.50 14.70
CA GLU A 314 2.97 18.10 13.67
C GLU A 314 3.48 18.52 12.29
N PRO A 315 3.51 17.61 11.28
CA PRO A 315 3.98 17.97 9.95
C PRO A 315 3.00 18.94 9.28
N GLU A 316 3.53 20.04 8.75
CA GLU A 316 2.76 21.01 7.96
C GLU A 316 2.23 20.38 6.67
N MET A 317 1.07 20.89 6.20
CA MET A 317 0.41 20.38 5.00
C MET A 317 1.30 20.54 3.76
N ARG A 318 1.44 19.45 2.97
CA ARG A 318 2.09 19.48 1.66
C ARG A 318 1.36 20.49 0.75
N PRO A 319 2.07 21.41 0.05
CA PRO A 319 1.45 22.31 -0.92
C PRO A 319 0.71 21.51 -1.99
N ALA A 320 -0.48 21.99 -2.38
CA ALA A 320 -1.23 21.39 -3.49
C ALA A 320 -0.38 21.43 -4.77
N ALA A 321 -0.35 20.32 -5.51
CA ALA A 321 0.27 20.27 -6.83
C ALA A 321 -0.48 21.25 -7.77
N GLN A 322 0.26 22.14 -8.42
CA GLN A 322 -0.23 22.95 -9.55
C GLN A 322 -0.25 22.10 -10.83
#